data_AF-A0A1I4TVD6-F1
#
_entry.id   AF-A0A1I4TVD6-F1
#
_cell.length_a   1.000
_cell.length_b   1.000
_cell.length_c   1.000
_cell.angle_alpha   90.00
_cell.angle_beta   90.00
_cell.angle_gamma   90.00
#
_symmetry.space_group_name_H-M   'P 1'
#
loop_
_entity.id
_entity.type
_entity.pdbx_description
1 polymer ?
#
loop_
_entity_poly.entity_id
_entity_poly.type
_entity_poly.pdbx_seq_one_letter_code
_entity_poly.pdbx_strand_id
1 'polypeptide(L)'
;MIRIGGALDKKNLSGKDMLKAFSKQTLGRLCIYRLTEKPIFIFANRRGGSTLVMEMIYSQPGVDYIAQPLDLWQLHPHFNRLPHPLRSKFIALKEEEEERLAKYFTDLLAGRIRLRNQWRIFDRNFSFLVNRLVVKVCNAHALIDWFNEHFDIHCLYLIRHPIATALSIINRG
;
A
#
# COMPACT_ATOMS: atom_id res chain seq x y z
N MET A 1 -6.46 24.85 19.00
CA MET A 1 -6.42 24.98 17.52
C MET A 1 -6.05 23.63 16.92
N ILE A 2 -7.03 22.79 16.58
CA ILE A 2 -6.81 21.39 16.19
C ILE A 2 -6.55 21.35 14.67
N ARG A 3 -5.33 21.01 14.26
CA ARG A 3 -5.00 20.72 12.85
C ARG A 3 -5.69 19.41 12.45
N ILE A 4 -6.86 19.53 11.82
CA ILE A 4 -7.56 18.44 11.15
C ILE A 4 -6.93 18.32 9.75
N GLY A 5 -6.33 17.17 9.45
CA GLY A 5 -5.88 16.82 8.10
C GLY A 5 -4.38 16.99 7.88
N GLY A 6 -3.61 15.94 8.16
CA GLY A 6 -2.24 15.81 7.65
C GLY A 6 -2.17 14.91 6.42
N ALA A 7 -3.11 15.06 5.48
CA ALA A 7 -2.75 14.74 4.11
C ALA A 7 -1.68 15.75 3.71
N LEU A 8 -0.59 15.33 3.06
CA LEU A 8 0.33 16.27 2.42
C LEU A 8 -0.49 17.19 1.51
N ASP A 9 -0.70 18.42 1.98
CA ASP A 9 -1.43 19.44 1.25
C ASP A 9 -0.66 19.70 -0.04
N LYS A 10 -1.28 19.41 -1.19
CA LYS A 10 -0.68 19.63 -2.52
C LYS A 10 -0.10 21.04 -2.66
N LYS A 11 -0.60 22.00 -1.86
CA LYS A 11 -0.18 23.39 -1.79
C LYS A 11 1.25 23.63 -1.31
N ASN A 12 1.88 22.68 -0.60
CA ASN A 12 3.25 22.84 -0.07
C ASN A 12 4.30 21.92 -0.71
N LEU A 13 3.96 21.21 -1.79
CA LEU A 13 4.90 20.34 -2.48
C LEU A 13 5.77 21.13 -3.47
N SER A 14 7.09 21.08 -3.27
CA SER A 14 8.05 21.65 -4.22
C SER A 14 7.91 20.97 -5.58
N GLY A 15 8.02 21.72 -6.68
CA GLY A 15 7.93 21.16 -8.04
C GLY A 15 8.91 20.00 -8.30
N LYS A 16 10.06 19.99 -7.59
CA LYS A 16 11.04 18.90 -7.62
C LYS A 16 10.48 17.58 -7.06
N ASP A 17 9.68 17.64 -5.98
CA ASP A 17 9.10 16.45 -5.35
C ASP A 17 7.97 15.87 -6.19
N MET A 18 7.18 16.74 -6.82
CA MET A 18 6.18 16.32 -7.81
C MET A 18 6.83 15.62 -9.00
N LEU A 19 7.90 16.20 -9.56
CA LEU A 19 8.62 15.61 -10.68
C LEU A 19 9.20 14.24 -10.30
N LYS A 20 9.83 14.14 -9.12
CA LYS A 20 10.38 12.87 -8.61
C LYS A 20 9.29 11.81 -8.42
N ALA A 21 8.14 12.18 -7.87
CA ALA A 21 7.02 11.26 -7.70
C ALA A 21 6.47 10.78 -9.06
N PHE A 22 6.34 11.71 -10.01
CA PHE A 22 5.92 11.39 -11.37
C PHE A 22 6.91 10.44 -12.04
N SER A 23 8.21 10.74 -12.07
CA SER A 23 9.24 9.88 -12.66
C SER A 23 9.22 8.46 -12.09
N LYS A 24 9.07 8.31 -10.77
CA LYS A 24 8.94 7.00 -10.13
C LYS A 24 7.70 6.25 -10.62
N GLN A 25 6.57 6.94 -10.74
CA GLN A 25 5.33 6.35 -11.22
C GLN A 25 5.44 5.92 -12.69
N THR A 26 6.11 6.71 -13.53
CA THR A 26 6.34 6.38 -14.94
C THR A 26 7.27 5.18 -15.09
N LEU A 27 8.38 5.14 -14.33
CA LEU A 27 9.30 3.99 -14.34
C LEU A 27 8.63 2.72 -13.81
N GLY A 28 7.82 2.84 -12.76
CA GLY A 28 7.01 1.73 -12.24
C GLY A 28 5.95 1.22 -13.22
N ARG A 29 5.68 1.92 -14.34
CA ARG A 29 4.79 1.45 -15.43
C ARG A 29 5.47 0.53 -16.43
N LEU A 30 6.80 0.43 -16.40
CA LEU A 30 7.57 -0.41 -17.33
C LEU A 30 7.35 -1.91 -17.11
N CYS A 31 6.83 -2.31 -15.95
CA CYS A 31 6.42 -3.69 -15.71
C CYS A 31 5.12 -4.03 -16.45
N ILE A 32 4.95 -5.26 -16.88
CA ILE A 32 3.73 -5.81 -17.45
C ILE A 32 3.09 -6.70 -16.39
N TYR A 33 1.86 -6.37 -15.98
CA TYR A 33 1.13 -7.18 -15.00
C TYR A 33 0.32 -8.25 -15.73
N ARG A 34 0.64 -9.51 -15.46
CA ARG A 34 -0.09 -10.68 -15.92
C ARG A 34 -0.29 -11.59 -14.70
N LEU A 35 -1.16 -11.17 -13.80
CA LEU A 35 -1.34 -11.83 -12.51
C LEU A 35 -1.99 -13.21 -12.71
N THR A 36 -1.20 -14.26 -12.47
CA THR A 36 -1.65 -15.66 -12.50
C THR A 36 -1.79 -16.24 -11.11
N GLU A 37 -1.12 -15.64 -10.12
CA GLU A 37 -1.15 -16.09 -8.73
C GLU A 37 -1.95 -15.13 -7.85
N LYS A 38 -2.55 -15.68 -6.79
CA LYS A 38 -3.31 -14.90 -5.82
C LYS A 38 -2.41 -13.87 -5.13
N PRO A 39 -2.81 -12.59 -5.08
CA PRO A 39 -2.06 -11.55 -4.41
C PRO A 39 -2.00 -11.81 -2.89
N ILE A 40 -0.87 -11.45 -2.27
CA ILE A 40 -0.65 -11.60 -0.83
C ILE A 40 -0.88 -10.26 -0.15
N PHE A 41 -1.81 -10.21 0.79
CA PHE A 41 -2.07 -9.01 1.59
C PHE A 41 -1.42 -9.18 2.96
N ILE A 42 -0.42 -8.32 3.23
CA ILE A 42 0.28 -8.29 4.51
C ILE A 42 -0.38 -7.25 5.40
N PHE A 43 -1.15 -7.71 6.38
CA PHE A 43 -1.74 -6.87 7.41
C PHE A 43 -0.82 -6.82 8.61
N ALA A 44 -0.32 -5.63 8.96
CA ALA A 44 0.57 -5.49 10.11
C ALA A 44 0.53 -4.09 10.74
N ASN A 45 0.71 -4.03 12.06
CA ASN A 45 0.90 -2.76 12.76
C ASN A 45 2.16 -2.02 12.29
N ARG A 46 2.17 -0.70 12.49
CA ARG A 46 3.39 0.11 12.32
C ARG A 46 4.51 -0.48 13.17
N ARG A 47 5.72 -0.61 12.61
CA ARG A 47 6.90 -1.24 13.24
C ARG A 47 6.77 -2.76 13.53
N GLY A 48 5.77 -3.41 12.96
CA GLY A 48 5.57 -4.87 13.08
C GLY A 48 6.51 -5.73 12.22
N GLY A 49 7.33 -5.13 11.34
CA GLY A 49 8.26 -5.86 10.48
C GLY A 49 7.72 -6.17 9.07
N SER A 50 6.55 -5.67 8.69
CA SER A 50 5.93 -6.00 7.40
C SER A 50 6.69 -5.50 6.18
N THR A 51 7.55 -4.48 6.32
CA THR A 51 8.46 -4.09 5.24
C THR A 51 9.47 -5.19 4.92
N LEU A 52 10.08 -5.81 5.94
CA LEU A 52 11.04 -6.89 5.74
C LEU A 52 10.37 -8.10 5.09
N VAL A 53 9.19 -8.49 5.57
CA VAL A 53 8.42 -9.60 4.99
C VAL A 53 8.03 -9.32 3.55
N MET A 54 7.57 -8.10 3.26
CA MET A 54 7.26 -7.68 1.89
C MET A 54 8.50 -7.77 0.97
N GLU A 55 9.66 -7.32 1.44
CA GLU A 55 10.93 -7.38 0.70
C GLU A 55 11.39 -8.83 0.47
N MET A 56 11.21 -9.72 1.46
CA MET A 56 11.50 -11.14 1.32
C MET A 56 10.64 -11.79 0.24
N ILE A 57 9.33 -11.50 0.19
CA ILE A 57 8.46 -12.05 -0.85
C ILE A 57 8.78 -11.42 -2.21
N TYR A 58 9.05 -10.11 -2.24
CA TYR A 58 9.47 -9.40 -3.46
C TYR A 58 10.78 -9.94 -4.05
N SER A 59 11.66 -10.54 -3.25
CA SER A 59 12.88 -11.17 -3.77
C SER A 59 12.62 -12.35 -4.72
N GLN A 60 11.38 -12.86 -4.79
CA GLN A 60 11.02 -13.93 -5.69
C GLN A 60 10.77 -13.42 -7.12
N PRO A 61 11.18 -14.16 -8.16
CA PRO A 61 10.94 -13.78 -9.54
C PRO A 61 9.45 -13.59 -9.84
N GLY A 62 9.12 -12.55 -10.62
CA GLY A 62 7.73 -12.27 -11.02
C GLY A 62 6.88 -11.56 -9.97
N VAL A 63 7.43 -11.25 -8.80
CA VAL A 63 6.70 -10.55 -7.74
C VAL A 63 6.96 -9.05 -7.79
N ASP A 64 5.90 -8.24 -7.72
CA ASP A 64 5.98 -6.81 -7.40
C ASP A 64 5.20 -6.53 -6.11
N TYR A 65 5.49 -5.39 -5.47
CA TYR A 65 4.84 -5.01 -4.23
C TYR A 65 4.11 -3.67 -4.35
N ILE A 66 3.13 -3.46 -3.47
CA ILE A 66 2.40 -2.20 -3.31
C ILE A 66 2.47 -1.82 -1.84
N ALA A 67 3.26 -0.79 -1.54
CA ALA A 67 3.53 -0.39 -0.17
C ALA A 67 2.49 0.61 0.35
N GLN A 68 1.67 0.19 1.32
CA GLN A 68 0.76 1.05 2.08
C GLN A 68 -0.23 1.84 1.22
N PRO A 69 -1.11 1.17 0.45
CA PRO A 69 -2.05 1.87 -0.44
C PRO A 69 -3.08 2.71 0.32
N LEU A 70 -3.35 2.39 1.58
CA LEU A 70 -4.28 3.10 2.46
C LEU A 70 -3.61 4.14 3.37
N ASP A 71 -2.34 4.48 3.13
CA ASP A 71 -1.69 5.56 3.85
C ASP A 71 -1.89 6.90 3.14
N LEU A 72 -2.85 7.66 3.68
CA LEU A 72 -3.31 8.97 3.21
C LEU A 72 -2.44 10.14 3.72
N TRP A 73 -1.48 9.88 4.63
CA TRP A 73 -0.59 10.93 5.15
C TRP A 73 0.53 11.26 4.15
N GLN A 74 0.87 10.29 3.31
CA GLN A 74 1.86 10.43 2.24
C GLN A 74 1.21 10.86 0.92
N LEU A 75 1.99 11.41 -0.01
CA LEU A 75 1.51 11.76 -1.35
C LEU A 75 0.84 10.54 -1.98
N HIS A 76 -0.41 10.71 -2.37
CA HIS A 76 -1.25 9.64 -2.90
C HIS A 76 -1.94 10.13 -4.18
N PRO A 77 -1.44 9.76 -5.39
CA PRO A 77 -2.00 10.23 -6.66
C PRO A 77 -3.51 9.96 -6.83
N HIS A 78 -4.00 8.90 -6.19
CA HIS A 78 -5.40 8.46 -6.26
C HIS A 78 -6.21 8.83 -5.01
N PHE A 79 -5.80 9.87 -4.27
CA PHE A 79 -6.42 10.30 -2.99
C PHE A 79 -7.94 10.41 -3.11
N ASN A 80 -8.43 11.10 -4.15
CA ASN A 80 -9.87 11.31 -4.37
C ASN A 80 -10.68 10.01 -4.59
N ARG A 81 -10.02 8.90 -4.95
CA ARG A 81 -10.69 7.60 -5.16
C ARG A 81 -10.92 6.85 -3.85
N LEU A 82 -10.24 7.23 -2.77
CA LEU A 82 -10.31 6.54 -1.47
C LEU A 82 -11.32 7.20 -0.51
N PRO A 83 -11.89 6.42 0.43
CA PRO A 83 -12.55 6.98 1.60
C PRO A 83 -11.55 7.78 2.45
N HIS A 84 -12.06 8.75 3.22
CA HIS A 84 -11.24 9.61 4.08
C HIS A 84 -11.63 9.44 5.55
N PRO A 85 -11.37 8.26 6.15
CA PRO A 85 -11.74 8.02 7.53
C PRO A 85 -10.85 8.84 8.47
N LEU A 86 -11.36 9.07 9.68
CA LEU A 86 -10.64 9.81 10.71
C LEU A 86 -9.26 9.18 10.98
N ARG A 87 -8.22 10.00 10.98
CA ARG A 87 -6.81 9.58 11.16
C ARG A 87 -6.33 8.51 10.17
N SER A 88 -6.99 8.36 9.02
CA SER A 88 -6.68 7.34 8.01
C SER A 88 -6.76 5.91 8.55
N LYS A 89 -7.60 5.66 9.57
CA LYS A 89 -7.86 4.33 10.12
C LYS A 89 -9.19 3.82 9.59
N PHE A 90 -9.13 2.76 8.80
CA PHE A 90 -10.30 2.11 8.24
C PHE A 90 -10.77 1.07 9.26
N ILE A 91 -11.79 1.44 10.04
CA ILE A 91 -12.35 0.59 11.11
C ILE A 91 -13.67 -0.03 10.65
N ALA A 92 -14.59 0.82 10.19
CA ALA A 92 -15.85 0.44 9.59
C ALA A 92 -16.04 1.24 8.30
N LEU A 93 -16.68 0.63 7.32
CA LEU A 93 -17.02 1.27 6.05
C LEU A 93 -18.52 1.53 6.01
N LYS A 94 -18.93 2.68 5.49
CA LYS A 94 -20.30 2.87 4.98
C LYS A 94 -20.41 2.24 3.59
N GLU A 95 -21.63 1.92 3.16
CA GLU A 95 -21.90 1.30 1.85
C GLU A 95 -21.23 2.06 0.68
N GLU A 96 -21.35 3.39 0.62
CA GLU A 96 -20.67 4.20 -0.39
C GLU A 96 -19.13 4.16 -0.30
N GLU A 97 -18.58 4.04 0.90
CA GLU A 97 -17.13 3.96 1.12
C GLU A 97 -16.59 2.59 0.72
N GLU A 98 -17.38 1.55 0.96
CA GLU A 98 -17.13 0.18 0.56
C GLU A 98 -17.06 0.04 -0.95
N GLU A 99 -18.04 0.56 -1.69
CA GLU A 99 -18.02 0.54 -3.16
C GLU A 99 -16.78 1.25 -3.72
N ARG A 100 -16.45 2.42 -3.16
CA ARG A 100 -15.26 3.20 -3.57
C ARG A 100 -13.97 2.44 -3.29
N LEU A 101 -13.87 1.81 -2.11
CA LEU A 101 -12.71 1.01 -1.72
C LEU A 101 -12.58 -0.23 -2.61
N ALA A 102 -13.69 -0.92 -2.85
CA ALA A 102 -13.75 -2.09 -3.71
C ALA A 102 -13.28 -1.76 -5.13
N LYS A 103 -13.83 -0.69 -5.72
CA LYS A 103 -13.42 -0.21 -7.04
C LYS A 103 -11.93 0.17 -7.10
N TYR A 104 -11.43 0.84 -6.07
CA TYR A 104 -10.02 1.20 -5.98
C TYR A 104 -9.11 -0.04 -5.96
N PHE A 105 -9.43 -1.04 -5.13
CA PHE A 105 -8.63 -2.26 -5.05
C PHE A 105 -8.76 -3.14 -6.29
N THR A 106 -9.93 -3.21 -6.92
CA THR A 106 -10.10 -3.87 -8.22
C THR A 106 -9.20 -3.25 -9.29
N ASP A 107 -9.16 -1.92 -9.38
CA ASP A 107 -8.27 -1.22 -10.32
C ASP A 107 -6.78 -1.44 -9.98
N LEU A 108 -6.46 -1.52 -8.69
CA LEU A 108 -5.09 -1.73 -8.18
C LEU A 108 -4.59 -3.14 -8.46
N LEU A 109 -5.42 -4.16 -8.19
CA LEU A 109 -5.12 -5.56 -8.47
C LEU A 109 -5.13 -5.85 -9.98
N ALA A 110 -5.96 -5.15 -10.76
CA ALA A 110 -5.88 -5.21 -12.22
C ALA A 110 -4.66 -4.50 -12.82
N GLY A 111 -3.82 -3.84 -12.01
CA GLY A 111 -2.65 -3.09 -12.46
C GLY A 111 -2.96 -1.76 -13.19
N ARG A 112 -4.23 -1.33 -13.20
CA ARG A 112 -4.67 -0.03 -13.75
C ARG A 112 -4.20 1.13 -12.87
N ILE A 113 -4.16 0.88 -11.56
CA ILE A 113 -3.56 1.78 -10.57
C ILE A 113 -2.21 1.19 -10.16
N ARG A 114 -1.15 2.01 -10.26
CA ARG A 114 0.16 1.69 -9.71
C ARG A 114 0.55 2.74 -8.69
N LEU A 115 0.90 2.26 -7.50
CA LEU A 115 1.19 3.10 -6.36
C LEU A 115 2.32 2.49 -5.55
N ARG A 116 3.37 3.28 -5.32
CA ARG A 116 4.48 2.94 -4.41
C ARG A 116 5.04 1.53 -4.65
N ASN A 117 5.05 1.12 -5.92
CA ASN A 117 5.66 -0.12 -6.39
C ASN A 117 7.14 0.08 -6.72
N GLN A 118 7.82 -0.99 -7.11
CA GLN A 118 9.21 -0.89 -7.49
C GLN A 118 9.36 -0.07 -8.80
N TRP A 119 10.28 0.89 -8.77
CA TRP A 119 10.63 1.71 -9.94
C TRP A 119 12.11 1.58 -10.32
N ARG A 120 12.91 0.90 -9.50
CA ARG A 120 14.35 0.70 -9.73
C ARG A 120 14.54 -0.46 -10.70
N ILE A 121 14.53 -0.16 -12.00
CA ILE A 121 14.69 -1.14 -13.08
C ILE A 121 16.02 -1.91 -13.04
N PHE A 122 17.05 -1.37 -12.38
CA PHE A 122 18.36 -2.00 -12.22
C PHE A 122 18.49 -2.79 -10.91
N ASP A 123 17.41 -2.92 -10.13
CA ASP A 123 17.40 -3.78 -8.96
C ASP A 123 17.44 -5.25 -9.41
N ARG A 124 18.23 -6.09 -8.73
CA ARG A 124 18.39 -7.51 -9.09
C ARG A 124 17.07 -8.28 -9.04
N ASN A 125 16.15 -7.83 -8.19
CA ASN A 125 14.85 -8.47 -8.00
C ASN A 125 13.77 -7.83 -8.88
N PHE A 126 14.11 -6.86 -9.74
CA PHE A 126 13.16 -6.24 -10.65
C PHE A 126 12.68 -7.24 -11.70
N SER A 127 11.36 -7.39 -11.81
CA SER A 127 10.73 -8.26 -12.80
C SER A 127 9.92 -7.45 -13.79
N PHE A 128 10.24 -7.57 -15.09
CA PHE A 128 9.46 -6.93 -16.15
C PHE A 128 8.09 -7.57 -16.34
N LEU A 129 7.97 -8.87 -16.11
CA LEU A 129 6.70 -9.59 -16.13
C LEU A 129 6.32 -9.93 -14.68
N VAL A 130 5.21 -9.38 -14.22
CA VAL A 130 4.72 -9.56 -12.86
C VAL A 130 3.55 -10.54 -12.88
N ASN A 131 3.70 -11.67 -12.18
CA ASN A 131 2.69 -12.72 -12.08
C ASN A 131 1.98 -12.76 -10.72
N ARG A 132 2.52 -12.05 -9.71
CA ARG A 132 1.96 -11.97 -8.36
C ARG A 132 2.21 -10.61 -7.72
N LEU A 133 1.27 -10.15 -6.90
CA LEU A 133 1.41 -8.93 -6.12
C LEU A 133 1.49 -9.20 -4.62
N VAL A 134 2.26 -8.36 -3.92
CA VAL A 134 2.29 -8.29 -2.46
C VAL A 134 1.84 -6.91 -2.02
N VAL A 135 0.72 -6.82 -1.31
CA VAL A 135 0.14 -5.56 -0.86
C VAL A 135 0.33 -5.42 0.65
N LYS A 136 1.08 -4.41 1.08
CA LYS A 136 1.28 -4.13 2.51
C LYS A 136 0.22 -3.16 3.02
N VAL A 137 -0.60 -3.58 3.97
CA VAL A 137 -1.69 -2.79 4.56
C VAL A 137 -1.47 -2.60 6.08
N CYS A 138 -1.37 -1.33 6.53
CA CYS A 138 -1.10 -1.00 7.95
C CYS A 138 -2.24 -0.24 8.66
N ASN A 139 -3.29 0.12 7.94
CA ASN A 139 -4.31 1.05 8.44
C ASN A 139 -5.73 0.49 8.40
N ALA A 140 -5.90 -0.78 8.05
CA ALA A 140 -7.20 -1.42 7.82
C ALA A 140 -7.26 -2.84 8.43
N HIS A 141 -6.80 -2.98 9.68
CA HIS A 141 -6.81 -4.29 10.37
C HIS A 141 -8.23 -4.80 10.64
N ALA A 142 -9.18 -3.90 10.89
CA ALA A 142 -10.57 -4.28 11.09
C ALA A 142 -11.26 -4.76 9.81
N LEU A 143 -10.66 -4.53 8.63
CA LEU A 143 -11.21 -4.90 7.34
C LEU A 143 -10.60 -6.19 6.78
N ILE A 144 -9.85 -6.96 7.56
CA ILE A 144 -9.21 -8.19 7.07
C ILE A 144 -10.26 -9.16 6.50
N ASP A 145 -11.34 -9.37 7.23
CA ASP A 145 -12.42 -10.28 6.81
C ASP A 145 -13.11 -9.74 5.55
N TRP A 146 -13.40 -8.44 5.52
CA TRP A 146 -13.94 -7.76 4.34
C TRP A 146 -13.06 -7.97 3.10
N PHE A 147 -11.73 -7.84 3.22
CA PHE A 147 -10.82 -8.09 2.11
C PHE A 147 -10.81 -9.55 1.65
N ASN A 148 -10.90 -10.52 2.57
CA ASN A 148 -10.96 -11.94 2.24
C ASN A 148 -12.27 -12.32 1.54
N GLU A 149 -13.38 -11.66 1.89
CA GLU A 149 -14.69 -11.89 1.27
C GLU A 149 -14.80 -11.27 -0.13
N HIS A 150 -14.22 -10.08 -0.32
CA HIS A 150 -14.34 -9.31 -1.56
C HIS A 150 -13.31 -9.66 -2.63
N PHE A 151 -12.16 -10.19 -2.22
CA PHE A 151 -11.04 -10.46 -3.13
C PHE A 151 -10.46 -11.86 -2.91
N ASP A 152 -10.10 -12.53 -3.99
CA ASP A 152 -9.39 -13.81 -3.93
C ASP A 152 -7.91 -13.60 -3.56
N ILE A 153 -7.65 -13.38 -2.27
CA ILE A 153 -6.34 -13.00 -1.72
C ILE A 153 -5.77 -14.07 -0.78
N HIS A 154 -4.45 -14.05 -0.59
CA HIS A 154 -3.82 -14.68 0.56
C HIS A 154 -3.58 -13.65 1.66
N CYS A 155 -4.30 -13.80 2.78
CA CYS A 155 -4.10 -12.95 3.94
C CYS A 155 -2.90 -13.43 4.78
N LEU A 156 -1.96 -12.52 5.05
CA LEU A 156 -0.86 -12.69 5.98
C LEU A 156 -0.97 -11.64 7.09
N TYR A 157 -1.42 -12.05 8.28
CA TYR A 157 -1.46 -11.16 9.44
C TYR A 157 -0.19 -11.28 10.28
N LEU A 158 0.61 -10.21 10.31
CA LEU A 158 1.88 -10.18 11.01
C LEU A 158 1.74 -9.53 12.38
N ILE A 159 2.03 -10.31 13.42
CA ILE A 159 2.05 -9.88 14.81
C ILE A 159 3.50 -9.83 15.29
N ARG A 160 3.84 -8.76 16.01
CA ARG A 160 5.11 -8.61 16.72
C ARG A 160 4.81 -8.29 18.18
N HIS A 161 5.64 -8.80 19.09
CA HIS A 161 5.52 -8.54 20.51
C HIS A 161 5.29 -7.04 20.79
N PRO A 162 4.26 -6.66 21.58
CA PRO A 162 3.85 -5.27 21.73
C PRO A 162 4.95 -4.39 22.35
N ILE A 163 5.72 -4.92 23.30
CA ILE A 163 6.86 -4.20 23.90
C ILE A 163 7.91 -3.84 22.84
N ALA A 164 8.29 -4.78 21.98
CA ALA A 164 9.28 -4.52 20.94
C ALA A 164 8.76 -3.52 19.89
N THR A 165 7.46 -3.56 19.59
CA THR A 165 6.80 -2.59 18.73
C THR A 165 6.81 -1.20 19.36
N ALA A 166 6.41 -1.09 20.62
CA ALA A 166 6.38 0.17 21.38
C ALA A 166 7.77 0.79 21.50
N LEU A 167 8.78 0.02 21.94
CA LEU A 167 10.17 0.48 22.00
C LEU A 167 10.67 0.96 20.63
N SER A 168 10.31 0.26 19.56
CA SER A 168 10.69 0.68 18.21
C SER A 168 9.99 1.97 17.75
N ILE A 169 8.78 2.25 18.23
CA ILE A 169 8.07 3.51 17.96
C ILE A 169 8.69 4.62 18.80
N ILE A 170 8.94 4.40 20.09
CA ILE A 170 9.56 5.39 20.97
C ILE A 170 10.94 5.81 20.44
N ASN A 171 11.76 4.84 20.01
CA ASN A 171 13.14 5.12 19.59
C ASN A 171 13.27 5.65 18.15
N ARG A 172 12.30 5.42 17.26
CA ARG A 172 12.43 5.66 15.80
C ARG A 172 11.14 6.13 15.09
N GLY A 173 10.09 6.46 15.84
CA GLY A 173 8.73 6.65 15.34
C GLY A 173 8.34 8.09 15.09
#